data_AF-A0A925YZU6-F1
#
_entry.id   AF-A0A925YZU6-F1
#
_cell.length_a   1.000
_cell.length_b   1.000
_cell.length_c   1.000
_cell.angle_alpha   90.00
_cell.angle_beta   90.00
_cell.angle_gamma   90.00
#
_symmetry.space_group_name_H-M   'P 1'
#
loop_
_entity.id
_entity.type
_entity.pdbx_description
1 polymer ?
#
loop_
_entity_poly.entity_id
_entity_poly.type
_entity_poly.pdbx_seq_one_letter_code
_entity_poly.pdbx_strand_id
1 'polypeptide(L)'
;MIFAAKTGDKKVSQAKLLICIRVTIPIWLIFISLNGFSQITIVLKNANAFPDSIQNNIYVAGNFNEWNPGNKNYLLRNYSGVYSITFTPPKDITTLEYKFTHGDWKRVEVNADGSQKQNRTVNYKPGMIEDVSVEGWDDLLPDKIKEGNKDVIQFTVYSNELKREKNIRVYLPCDYEASNNRYPVIYVLDGQNLFDDVYSPAGEWEIDETMDSICSLNLETSIIVGIDHASDMRLTEYSPWKIKKIDAGGEGDEFAAFVAHTLKPKIDAMYRTVPFREYTAIAGSSMGGLMSLYIVLNYNDVFSKAGVFSPAFQTSEQNYKNAERYDSALPTKIFFVAGSKEGGDYDMMFNMQKMYYLLLKKQIPELQMRYTIESDAQHTEKFWREEFFNAYLWLYENEN
;
A
#
# COMPACT_ATOMS: atom_id res chain seq x y z
N MET A 1 85.36 -27.40 30.29
CA MET A 1 85.01 -28.51 31.22
C MET A 1 83.49 -28.60 31.22
N ILE A 2 82.85 -29.40 30.36
CA ILE A 2 82.53 -30.85 30.45
C ILE A 2 81.80 -31.28 31.74
N PHE A 3 80.69 -32.03 31.52
CA PHE A 3 79.83 -32.84 32.42
C PHE A 3 78.70 -32.07 33.13
N ALA A 4 77.39 -32.29 32.90
CA ALA A 4 76.51 -33.46 32.68
C ALA A 4 75.96 -34.11 33.96
N ALA A 5 74.65 -34.40 33.89
CA ALA A 5 73.85 -35.41 34.60
C ALA A 5 73.05 -35.04 35.88
N LYS A 6 71.72 -34.96 35.67
CA LYS A 6 70.61 -35.68 36.34
C LYS A 6 70.60 -35.85 37.87
N THR A 7 69.49 -35.42 38.48
CA THR A 7 68.43 -36.17 39.23
C THR A 7 67.80 -35.15 40.20
N GLY A 8 66.49 -35.04 40.48
CA GLY A 8 65.43 -36.02 40.60
C GLY A 8 64.76 -35.82 41.98
N ASP A 9 63.67 -35.04 42.00
CA ASP A 9 62.56 -34.96 42.97
C ASP A 9 62.79 -34.79 44.50
N LYS A 10 62.18 -33.72 45.06
CA LYS A 10 60.98 -33.85 45.94
C LYS A 10 60.28 -32.50 46.24
N LYS A 11 59.03 -32.45 45.79
CA LYS A 11 57.85 -31.67 46.21
C LYS A 11 57.96 -30.75 47.45
N VAL A 12 57.62 -29.47 47.25
CA VAL A 12 56.76 -28.70 48.18
C VAL A 12 55.73 -27.93 47.35
N SER A 13 54.46 -28.16 47.71
CA SER A 13 53.25 -27.60 47.14
C SER A 13 53.14 -26.09 47.41
N GLN A 14 52.90 -25.29 46.37
CA GLN A 14 52.22 -24.00 46.52
C GLN A 14 50.96 -23.98 45.67
N ALA A 15 49.83 -24.07 46.36
CA ALA A 15 48.50 -23.89 45.85
C ALA A 15 48.30 -22.46 45.34
N LYS A 16 47.97 -22.31 44.05
CA LYS A 16 47.35 -21.08 43.55
C LYS A 16 45.86 -21.15 43.90
N LEU A 17 45.47 -20.23 44.78
CA LEU A 17 44.12 -19.93 45.20
C LEU A 17 43.26 -19.54 43.97
N LEU A 18 42.35 -20.42 43.54
CA LEU A 18 41.24 -20.03 42.66
C LEU A 18 40.25 -19.22 43.52
N ILE A 19 40.21 -17.90 43.31
CA ILE A 19 39.13 -17.07 43.82
C ILE A 19 37.93 -17.30 42.91
N CYS A 20 36.99 -18.13 43.37
CA CYS A 20 35.64 -18.22 42.82
C CYS A 20 34.90 -16.93 43.17
N ILE A 21 34.80 -16.00 42.22
CA ILE A 21 33.85 -14.87 42.34
C ILE A 21 32.46 -15.43 42.07
N ARG A 22 31.71 -15.75 43.12
CA ARG A 22 30.25 -15.90 43.05
C ARG A 22 29.66 -14.50 42.80
N VAL A 23 29.31 -14.21 41.55
CA VAL A 23 28.41 -13.08 41.25
C VAL A 23 27.00 -13.55 41.58
N THR A 24 26.53 -13.24 42.79
CA THR A 24 25.13 -13.34 43.15
C THR A 24 24.39 -12.22 42.42
N ILE A 25 23.71 -12.54 41.32
CA ILE A 25 22.80 -11.62 40.65
C ILE A 25 21.57 -11.46 41.55
N PRO A 26 21.22 -10.25 42.02
CA PRO A 26 20.01 -10.06 42.81
C PRO A 26 18.80 -10.25 41.90
N ILE A 27 18.02 -11.30 42.17
CA ILE A 27 16.67 -11.47 41.61
C ILE A 27 15.82 -10.34 42.19
N TRP A 28 15.70 -9.24 41.45
CA TRP A 28 14.70 -8.23 41.73
C TRP A 28 13.34 -8.77 41.32
N LEU A 29 12.48 -8.96 42.32
CA LEU A 29 11.06 -9.24 42.17
C LEU A 29 10.44 -8.19 41.24
N ILE A 30 10.16 -8.61 40.01
CA ILE A 30 9.21 -7.92 39.14
C ILE A 30 7.86 -8.07 39.84
N PHE A 31 7.26 -6.95 40.24
CA PHE A 31 5.84 -6.91 40.59
C PHE A 31 5.05 -7.25 39.32
N ILE A 32 4.78 -8.53 39.13
CA ILE A 32 3.77 -9.01 38.19
C ILE A 32 2.44 -8.62 38.84
N SER A 33 1.83 -7.53 38.36
CA SER A 33 0.40 -7.37 38.54
C SER A 33 -0.27 -8.61 37.92
N LEU A 34 -0.93 -9.41 38.76
CA LEU A 34 -1.75 -10.55 38.36
C LEU A 34 -2.93 -10.07 37.50
N ASN A 35 -2.66 -9.82 36.22
CA ASN A 35 -3.63 -9.69 35.13
C ASN A 35 -3.14 -10.52 33.93
N GLY A 36 -2.54 -11.67 34.22
CA GLY A 36 -1.72 -12.41 33.26
C GLY A 36 -2.46 -13.58 32.62
N PHE A 37 -3.42 -13.32 31.72
CA PHE A 37 -3.90 -14.33 30.78
C PHE A 37 -4.36 -13.73 29.43
N SER A 38 -3.93 -12.51 29.06
CA SER A 38 -4.28 -11.91 27.76
C SER A 38 -3.23 -10.94 27.20
N GLN A 39 -1.96 -11.06 27.60
CA GLN A 39 -0.90 -10.17 27.11
C GLN A 39 -0.02 -10.89 26.09
N ILE A 40 0.53 -10.14 25.14
CA ILE A 40 1.64 -10.53 24.27
C ILE A 40 2.87 -9.70 24.61
N THR A 41 4.06 -10.30 24.51
CA THR A 41 5.32 -9.55 24.53
C THR A 41 6.02 -9.68 23.18
N ILE A 42 6.34 -8.56 22.55
CA ILE A 42 7.17 -8.50 21.34
C ILE A 42 8.57 -8.07 21.75
N VAL A 43 9.58 -8.84 21.36
CA VAL A 43 10.99 -8.61 21.68
C VAL A 43 11.76 -8.40 20.40
N LEU A 44 12.30 -7.19 20.22
CA LEU A 44 13.16 -6.83 19.11
C LEU A 44 14.63 -7.12 19.47
N LYS A 45 15.20 -8.11 18.80
CA LYS A 45 16.61 -8.51 18.91
C LYS A 45 17.49 -7.64 18.02
N ASN A 46 18.74 -7.45 18.43
CA ASN A 46 19.80 -6.77 17.68
C ASN A 46 19.55 -5.29 17.32
N ALA A 47 18.64 -4.59 18.01
CA ALA A 47 18.39 -3.16 17.77
C ALA A 47 19.60 -2.25 18.04
N ASN A 48 20.59 -2.71 18.82
CA ASN A 48 21.86 -2.01 19.03
C ASN A 48 22.77 -2.00 17.79
N ALA A 49 22.42 -2.72 16.72
CA ALA A 49 23.15 -2.69 15.45
C ALA A 49 22.91 -1.39 14.66
N PHE A 50 21.98 -0.54 15.10
CA PHE A 50 21.60 0.69 14.39
C PHE A 50 21.97 1.97 15.17
N PRO A 51 22.05 3.15 14.52
CA PRO A 51 22.47 4.41 15.15
C PRO A 51 21.64 4.84 16.36
N ASP A 52 22.28 5.46 17.35
CA ASP A 52 21.64 5.93 18.60
C ASP A 52 20.46 6.89 18.36
N SER A 53 20.44 7.58 17.21
CA SER A 53 19.40 8.55 16.83
C SER A 53 18.01 7.93 16.63
N ILE A 54 17.94 6.64 16.30
CA ILE A 54 16.67 5.93 16.05
C ILE A 54 16.28 4.97 17.17
N GLN A 55 17.28 4.51 17.94
CA GLN A 55 17.13 3.56 19.03
C GLN A 55 16.04 3.95 20.05
N ASN A 56 15.87 5.24 20.35
CA ASN A 56 14.91 5.69 21.37
C ASN A 56 13.46 5.87 20.88
N ASN A 57 13.18 5.65 19.59
CA ASN A 57 11.89 5.95 18.97
C ASN A 57 11.34 4.76 18.17
N ILE A 58 11.51 3.53 18.64
CA ILE A 58 11.01 2.35 17.93
C ILE A 58 9.58 2.03 18.39
N TYR A 59 8.63 2.10 17.48
CA TYR A 59 7.23 1.82 17.72
C TYR A 59 6.81 0.52 17.03
N VAL A 60 5.79 -0.13 17.57
CA VAL A 60 5.04 -1.16 16.85
C VAL A 60 3.68 -0.61 16.44
N ALA A 61 3.36 -0.70 15.16
CA ALA A 61 2.08 -0.28 14.60
C ALA A 61 1.42 -1.44 13.89
N GLY A 62 0.11 -1.59 14.08
CA GLY A 62 -0.62 -2.76 13.63
C GLY A 62 -2.12 -2.62 13.80
N ASN A 63 -2.84 -3.70 13.47
CA ASN A 63 -4.29 -3.75 13.60
C ASN A 63 -4.80 -3.46 15.03
N PHE A 64 -3.99 -3.73 16.06
CA PHE A 64 -4.30 -3.47 17.46
C PHE A 64 -4.15 -2.01 17.92
N ASN A 65 -3.65 -1.11 17.06
CA ASN A 65 -3.52 0.31 17.35
C ASN A 65 -3.94 1.22 16.18
N GLU A 66 -4.80 0.70 15.30
CA GLU A 66 -5.29 1.38 14.09
C GLU A 66 -4.14 1.82 13.15
N TRP A 67 -3.06 1.04 13.11
CA TRP A 67 -1.89 1.33 12.28
C TRP A 67 -1.28 2.73 12.52
N ASN A 68 -1.38 3.24 13.75
CA ASN A 68 -0.77 4.51 14.10
C ASN A 68 0.74 4.33 14.37
N PRO A 69 1.63 4.82 13.48
CA PRO A 69 3.07 4.57 13.56
C PRO A 69 3.73 5.27 14.75
N GLY A 70 3.17 6.38 15.22
CA GLY A 70 3.71 7.20 16.31
C GLY A 70 3.00 7.02 17.66
N ASN A 71 2.19 5.97 17.82
CA ASN A 71 1.41 5.80 19.04
C ASN A 71 2.33 5.49 20.24
N LYS A 72 2.48 6.45 21.14
CA LYS A 72 3.35 6.35 22.34
C LYS A 72 3.00 5.21 23.29
N ASN A 73 1.76 4.70 23.25
CA ASN A 73 1.39 3.52 24.02
C ASN A 73 2.06 2.24 23.49
N TYR A 74 2.55 2.28 22.25
CA TYR A 74 3.18 1.18 21.53
C TYR A 74 4.67 1.42 21.25
N LEU A 75 5.30 2.31 22.02
CA LEU A 75 6.74 2.55 22.01
C LEU A 75 7.46 1.41 22.75
N LEU A 76 8.47 0.81 22.11
CA LEU A 76 9.31 -0.22 22.71
C LEU A 76 10.19 0.38 23.80
N ARG A 77 10.39 -0.39 24.88
CA ARG A 77 11.26 -0.02 25.99
C ARG A 77 12.59 -0.76 25.87
N ASN A 78 13.69 -0.02 26.02
CA ASN A 78 15.03 -0.59 26.08
C ASN A 78 15.41 -0.96 27.51
N TYR A 79 15.74 -2.23 27.72
CA TYR A 79 16.38 -2.70 28.94
C TYR A 79 17.69 -3.41 28.57
N SER A 80 18.83 -2.76 28.83
CA SER A 80 20.17 -3.32 28.61
C SER A 80 20.43 -3.82 27.18
N GLY A 81 19.88 -3.13 26.17
CA GLY A 81 20.05 -3.48 24.76
C GLY A 81 19.00 -4.43 24.19
N VAL A 82 18.01 -4.79 24.99
CA VAL A 82 16.84 -5.56 24.54
C VAL A 82 15.65 -4.63 24.49
N TYR A 83 15.06 -4.49 23.30
CA TYR A 83 13.89 -3.66 23.07
C TYR A 83 12.65 -4.53 23.14
N SER A 84 11.68 -4.16 23.96
CA SER A 84 10.46 -4.95 24.06
C SER A 84 9.24 -4.10 24.41
N ILE A 85 8.08 -4.65 24.08
CA ILE A 85 6.79 -4.12 24.51
C ILE A 85 5.88 -5.27 24.93
N THR A 86 5.14 -5.06 26.02
CA THR A 86 4.07 -5.96 26.47
C THR A 86 2.75 -5.21 26.45
N PHE A 87 1.75 -5.74 25.75
CA PHE A 87 0.41 -5.15 25.68
C PHE A 87 -0.67 -6.23 25.57
N THR A 88 -1.92 -5.84 25.80
CA THR A 88 -3.10 -6.68 25.62
C THR A 88 -3.78 -6.29 24.31
N PRO A 89 -3.83 -7.17 23.30
CA PRO A 89 -4.59 -6.89 22.08
C PRO A 89 -6.09 -6.71 22.36
N PRO A 90 -6.82 -5.94 21.53
CA PRO A 90 -8.29 -5.94 21.51
C PRO A 90 -8.87 -7.37 21.43
N LYS A 91 -10.03 -7.60 22.06
CA LYS A 91 -10.61 -8.95 22.24
C LYS A 91 -11.02 -9.64 20.95
N ASP A 92 -11.26 -8.86 19.91
CA ASP A 92 -11.65 -9.24 18.55
C ASP A 92 -10.46 -9.61 17.67
N ILE A 93 -9.22 -9.37 18.12
CA ILE A 93 -8.00 -9.66 17.37
C ILE A 93 -7.42 -11.01 17.77
N THR A 94 -7.52 -11.99 16.87
CA THR A 94 -6.92 -13.33 16.99
C THR A 94 -5.62 -13.45 16.20
N THR A 95 -5.41 -12.60 15.21
CA THR A 95 -4.19 -12.53 14.39
C THR A 95 -3.68 -11.10 14.43
N LEU A 96 -2.45 -10.91 14.91
CA LEU A 96 -1.79 -9.62 14.92
C LEU A 96 -1.09 -9.40 13.59
N GLU A 97 -1.37 -8.27 12.98
CA GLU A 97 -0.62 -7.76 11.84
C GLU A 97 0.10 -6.50 12.29
N TYR A 98 1.41 -6.41 12.05
CA TYR A 98 2.20 -5.28 12.52
C TYR A 98 3.48 -5.03 11.74
N LYS A 99 4.01 -3.82 11.92
CA LYS A 99 5.32 -3.37 11.46
C LYS A 99 6.01 -2.53 12.53
N PHE A 100 7.34 -2.43 12.43
CA PHE A 100 8.13 -1.49 13.21
C PHE A 100 8.35 -0.18 12.45
N THR A 101 8.31 0.94 13.19
CA THR A 101 8.55 2.29 12.63
C THR A 101 9.35 3.16 13.60
N HIS A 102 9.89 4.27 13.09
CA HIS A 102 10.40 5.37 13.91
C HIS A 102 9.38 6.49 14.15
N GLY A 103 8.10 6.13 14.30
CA GLY A 103 7.03 7.07 14.58
C GLY A 103 6.35 7.65 13.33
N ASP A 104 6.85 7.29 12.14
CA ASP A 104 6.39 7.74 10.84
C ASP A 104 6.57 6.60 9.81
N TRP A 105 5.64 6.46 8.87
CA TRP A 105 5.69 5.43 7.83
C TRP A 105 6.82 5.64 6.81
N LYS A 106 7.37 6.85 6.69
CA LYS A 106 8.60 7.15 5.93
C LYS A 106 9.87 6.60 6.62
N ARG A 107 9.73 5.99 7.80
CA ARG A 107 10.81 5.44 8.62
C ARG A 107 10.42 4.07 9.14
N VAL A 108 10.02 3.20 8.22
CA VAL A 108 9.51 1.84 8.47
C VAL A 108 10.60 0.79 8.29
N GLU A 109 10.41 -0.37 8.91
CA GLU A 109 11.25 -1.54 8.64
C GLU A 109 11.14 -2.00 7.16
N VAL A 110 12.28 -2.42 6.62
CA VAL A 110 12.45 -2.95 5.27
C VAL A 110 13.25 -4.25 5.31
N ASN A 111 13.31 -4.98 4.20
CA ASN A 111 14.20 -6.13 4.07
C ASN A 111 15.67 -5.67 4.00
N ALA A 112 16.61 -6.61 4.15
CA ALA A 112 18.05 -6.30 4.17
C ALA A 112 18.56 -5.59 2.90
N ASP A 113 17.88 -5.74 1.78
CA ASP A 113 18.17 -5.12 0.48
C ASP A 113 17.48 -3.76 0.28
N GLY A 114 16.66 -3.32 1.24
CA GLY A 114 15.88 -2.08 1.16
C GLY A 114 14.53 -2.19 0.49
N SER A 115 14.14 -3.37 -0.01
CA SER A 115 12.78 -3.61 -0.48
C SER A 115 11.78 -3.54 0.67
N GLN A 116 10.54 -3.13 0.37
CA GLN A 116 9.50 -3.02 1.39
C GLN A 116 9.23 -4.38 2.02
N LYS A 117 9.13 -4.40 3.35
CA LYS A 117 8.78 -5.63 4.09
C LYS A 117 7.27 -5.76 4.15
N GLN A 118 6.72 -6.95 3.91
CA GLN A 118 5.29 -7.19 4.16
C GLN A 118 4.95 -7.08 5.65
N ASN A 119 3.66 -6.87 5.97
CA ASN A 119 3.20 -6.89 7.36
C ASN A 119 3.56 -8.22 8.03
N ARG A 120 4.07 -8.13 9.26
CA ARG A 120 4.32 -9.32 10.08
C ARG A 120 2.98 -9.84 10.57
N THR A 121 2.72 -11.13 10.37
CA THR A 121 1.47 -11.76 10.80
C THR A 121 1.77 -12.83 11.85
N VAL A 122 1.13 -12.75 13.01
CA VAL A 122 1.25 -13.78 14.06
C VAL A 122 -0.10 -14.10 14.69
N ASN A 123 -0.41 -15.39 14.81
CA ASN A 123 -1.60 -15.86 15.50
C ASN A 123 -1.41 -15.67 17.01
N TYR A 124 -2.17 -14.75 17.58
CA TYR A 124 -2.03 -14.34 18.97
C TYR A 124 -2.47 -15.46 19.93
N LYS A 125 -1.61 -15.76 20.90
CA LYS A 125 -1.89 -16.62 22.04
C LYS A 125 -1.55 -15.89 23.33
N PRO A 126 -2.44 -15.90 24.33
CA PRO A 126 -2.12 -15.28 25.61
C PRO A 126 -0.82 -15.76 26.24
N GLY A 127 0.01 -14.81 26.67
CA GLY A 127 1.31 -15.07 27.30
C GLY A 127 2.44 -15.38 26.31
N MET A 128 2.19 -15.30 24.99
CA MET A 128 3.24 -15.55 24.00
C MET A 128 4.33 -14.46 24.02
N ILE A 129 5.54 -14.88 23.70
CA ILE A 129 6.69 -14.00 23.46
C ILE A 129 7.07 -14.19 22.00
N GLU A 130 7.08 -13.09 21.25
CA GLU A 130 7.44 -13.06 19.83
C GLU A 130 8.81 -12.41 19.68
N ASP A 131 9.79 -13.22 19.28
CA ASP A 131 11.16 -12.78 19.07
C ASP A 131 11.37 -12.39 17.60
N VAL A 132 11.72 -11.13 17.34
CA VAL A 132 11.88 -10.61 15.98
C VAL A 132 13.18 -9.83 15.80
N SER A 133 13.62 -9.72 14.54
CA SER A 133 14.71 -8.85 14.12
C SER A 133 14.23 -7.99 12.95
N VAL A 134 14.66 -6.73 12.93
CA VAL A 134 14.52 -5.83 11.78
C VAL A 134 15.77 -5.95 10.92
N GLU A 135 15.60 -6.14 9.63
CA GLU A 135 16.70 -6.37 8.67
C GLU A 135 17.27 -5.06 8.12
N GLY A 136 16.42 -4.05 7.96
CA GLY A 136 16.82 -2.71 7.55
C GLY A 136 15.77 -1.66 7.93
N TRP A 137 16.13 -0.39 7.80
CA TRP A 137 15.24 0.75 8.01
C TRP A 137 15.27 1.65 6.77
N ASP A 138 14.10 2.04 6.26
CA ASP A 138 13.98 2.85 5.03
C ASP A 138 14.71 4.20 5.15
N ASP A 139 14.85 4.75 6.37
CA ASP A 139 15.52 6.03 6.64
C ASP A 139 17.03 5.95 6.86
N LEU A 140 17.61 4.74 6.89
CA LEU A 140 19.04 4.52 7.15
C LEU A 140 19.80 3.93 5.96
N LEU A 141 19.10 3.58 4.89
CA LEU A 141 19.74 3.13 3.66
C LEU A 141 20.20 4.35 2.84
N PRO A 142 21.44 4.35 2.29
CA PRO A 142 21.85 5.39 1.35
C PRO A 142 20.90 5.41 0.15
N ASP A 143 20.62 6.59 -0.43
CA ASP A 143 19.74 6.83 -1.60
C ASP A 143 20.09 6.05 -2.90
N LYS A 144 20.92 5.01 -2.85
CA LYS A 144 21.28 4.12 -3.95
C LYS A 144 20.88 2.69 -3.64
N ILE A 145 19.64 2.35 -3.96
CA ILE A 145 19.20 1.47 -5.06
C ILE A 145 17.66 1.49 -4.97
N LYS A 146 17.05 2.46 -5.66
CA LYS A 146 15.63 2.42 -6.05
C LYS A 146 15.60 2.71 -7.56
N GLU A 147 16.37 1.95 -8.35
CA GLU A 147 16.23 2.02 -9.82
C GLU A 147 14.94 1.29 -10.15
N GLY A 148 13.88 2.05 -10.42
CA GLY A 148 12.62 1.46 -10.83
C GLY A 148 12.66 0.93 -12.27
N ASN A 149 11.59 0.29 -12.72
CA ASN A 149 11.44 -0.17 -14.09
C ASN A 149 11.80 0.95 -15.09
N LYS A 150 12.86 0.72 -15.89
CA LYS A 150 13.43 1.70 -16.82
C LYS A 150 12.50 2.00 -18.01
N ASP A 151 11.52 1.14 -18.23
CA ASP A 151 10.53 1.29 -19.29
C ASP A 151 9.36 2.20 -18.85
N VAL A 152 9.31 2.58 -17.57
CA VAL A 152 8.32 3.53 -17.04
C VAL A 152 8.87 4.96 -17.12
N ILE A 153 8.25 5.77 -17.98
CA ILE A 153 8.60 7.19 -18.14
C ILE A 153 7.96 7.98 -16.99
N GLN A 154 8.75 8.80 -16.29
CA GLN A 154 8.27 9.62 -15.17
C GLN A 154 8.51 11.10 -15.43
N PHE A 155 7.51 11.93 -15.11
CA PHE A 155 7.63 13.39 -15.16
C PHE A 155 6.64 14.05 -14.21
N THR A 156 6.82 15.35 -13.95
CA THR A 156 5.92 16.14 -13.11
C THR A 156 5.01 17.04 -13.94
N VAL A 157 3.80 17.26 -13.44
CA VAL A 157 2.84 18.23 -13.97
C VAL A 157 2.35 19.10 -12.83
N TYR A 158 2.52 20.42 -12.96
CA TYR A 158 1.92 21.35 -12.02
C TYR A 158 0.41 21.45 -12.27
N SER A 159 -0.39 21.10 -11.26
CA SER A 159 -1.84 21.28 -11.27
C SER A 159 -2.18 22.68 -10.77
N ASN A 160 -2.77 23.49 -11.63
CA ASN A 160 -3.32 24.79 -11.26
C ASN A 160 -4.61 24.65 -10.44
N GLU A 161 -5.33 23.54 -10.59
CA GLU A 161 -6.56 23.22 -9.88
C GLU A 161 -6.25 22.91 -8.41
N LEU A 162 -5.24 22.07 -8.16
CA LEU A 162 -4.83 21.63 -6.82
C LEU A 162 -3.72 22.49 -6.20
N LYS A 163 -3.12 23.39 -6.97
CA LYS A 163 -1.98 24.24 -6.58
C LYS A 163 -0.75 23.45 -6.11
N ARG A 164 -0.48 22.31 -6.76
CA ARG A 164 0.65 21.42 -6.42
C ARG A 164 1.14 20.64 -7.63
N GLU A 165 2.34 20.09 -7.52
CA GLU A 165 2.88 19.17 -8.51
C GLU A 165 2.29 17.77 -8.36
N LYS A 166 2.09 17.09 -9.48
CA LYS A 166 1.65 15.70 -9.58
C LYS A 166 2.71 14.92 -10.33
N ASN A 167 3.18 13.83 -9.75
CA ASN A 167 4.05 12.88 -10.46
C ASN A 167 3.18 12.00 -11.36
N ILE A 168 3.60 11.88 -12.60
CA ILE A 168 2.93 11.10 -13.63
C ILE A 168 3.89 10.02 -14.11
N ARG A 169 3.37 8.81 -14.26
CA ARG A 169 4.08 7.64 -14.75
C ARG A 169 3.41 7.15 -16.01
N VAL A 170 4.19 6.87 -17.04
CA VAL A 170 3.66 6.41 -18.33
C VAL A 170 4.34 5.11 -18.72
N TYR A 171 3.53 4.09 -18.94
CA TYR A 171 3.94 2.82 -19.53
C TYR A 171 3.36 2.72 -20.94
N LEU A 172 4.22 2.41 -21.90
CA LEU A 172 3.90 2.42 -23.32
C LEU A 172 3.64 1.00 -23.84
N PRO A 173 2.72 0.83 -24.81
CA PRO A 173 2.53 -0.42 -25.54
C PRO A 173 3.82 -1.03 -26.04
N CYS A 174 3.92 -2.36 -26.00
CA CYS A 174 5.10 -3.12 -26.43
C CYS A 174 5.52 -2.84 -27.89
N ASP A 175 4.57 -2.50 -28.78
CA ASP A 175 4.83 -2.18 -30.18
C ASP A 175 4.95 -0.67 -30.44
N TYR A 176 4.94 0.17 -29.39
CA TYR A 176 4.87 1.63 -29.52
C TYR A 176 6.01 2.17 -30.39
N GLU A 177 7.26 1.81 -30.11
CA GLU A 177 8.42 2.27 -30.89
C GLU A 177 8.55 1.61 -32.28
N ALA A 178 7.98 0.42 -32.44
CA ALA A 178 8.04 -0.33 -33.69
C ALA A 178 6.93 0.05 -34.68
N SER A 179 5.91 0.77 -34.22
CA SER A 179 4.71 1.12 -34.99
C SER A 179 4.46 2.63 -35.04
N ASN A 180 3.58 3.04 -35.96
CA ASN A 180 3.01 4.39 -35.99
C ASN A 180 1.55 4.41 -35.51
N ASN A 181 1.13 3.37 -34.79
CA ASN A 181 -0.23 3.24 -34.30
C ASN A 181 -0.55 4.33 -33.27
N ARG A 182 -1.84 4.60 -33.12
CA ARG A 182 -2.38 5.40 -32.02
C ARG A 182 -3.10 4.49 -31.06
N TYR A 183 -2.99 4.79 -29.78
CA TYR A 183 -3.41 3.88 -28.72
C TYR A 183 -4.51 4.48 -27.85
N PRO A 184 -5.43 3.65 -27.33
CA PRO A 184 -6.26 4.04 -26.20
C PRO A 184 -5.40 4.40 -24.98
N VAL A 185 -5.99 5.13 -24.04
CA VAL A 185 -5.32 5.53 -22.80
C VAL A 185 -6.18 5.18 -21.61
N ILE A 186 -5.57 4.56 -20.60
CA ILE A 186 -6.17 4.36 -19.29
C ILE A 186 -5.37 5.15 -18.25
N TYR A 187 -6.06 6.06 -17.58
CA TYR A 187 -5.53 6.79 -16.44
C TYR A 187 -5.77 5.93 -15.21
N VAL A 188 -4.73 5.64 -14.43
CA VAL A 188 -4.82 4.79 -13.25
C VAL A 188 -4.36 5.59 -12.04
N LEU A 189 -5.21 5.66 -11.03
CA LEU A 189 -4.93 6.35 -9.77
C LEU A 189 -3.99 5.52 -8.89
N ASP A 190 -3.35 6.18 -7.93
CA ASP A 190 -2.28 5.59 -7.11
C ASP A 190 -1.09 5.11 -7.96
N GLY A 191 -0.64 5.97 -8.89
CA GLY A 191 0.43 5.71 -9.86
C GLY A 191 1.70 5.08 -9.27
N GLN A 192 2.07 5.45 -8.04
CA GLN A 192 3.25 4.94 -7.37
C GLN A 192 3.16 3.44 -7.02
N ASN A 193 1.96 2.87 -7.01
CA ASN A 193 1.73 1.45 -6.71
C ASN A 193 1.65 0.56 -7.97
N LEU A 194 1.84 1.10 -9.18
CA LEU A 194 1.41 0.41 -10.40
C LEU A 194 2.45 -0.47 -11.07
N PHE A 195 3.72 -0.04 -11.06
CA PHE A 195 4.76 -0.58 -11.95
C PHE A 195 6.08 -0.95 -11.27
N ASP A 196 6.18 -0.68 -9.97
CA ASP A 196 7.37 -1.10 -9.25
C ASP A 196 7.13 -1.20 -7.74
N ASP A 197 7.37 -2.37 -7.16
CA ASP A 197 7.30 -2.60 -5.72
C ASP A 197 8.19 -1.62 -4.93
N VAL A 198 9.29 -1.16 -5.54
CA VAL A 198 10.22 -0.17 -4.94
C VAL A 198 9.51 1.14 -4.56
N TYR A 199 8.47 1.53 -5.30
CA TYR A 199 7.70 2.76 -5.05
C TYR A 199 6.32 2.51 -4.43
N SER A 200 5.99 1.25 -4.13
CA SER A 200 4.65 0.79 -3.77
C SER A 200 4.51 0.54 -2.26
N PRO A 201 4.28 1.55 -1.41
CA PRO A 201 4.24 1.39 0.05
C PRO A 201 3.17 0.41 0.55
N ALA A 202 2.15 0.14 -0.27
CA ALA A 202 1.05 -0.78 0.03
C ALA A 202 1.13 -2.10 -0.74
N GLY A 203 2.11 -2.26 -1.64
CA GLY A 203 2.23 -3.39 -2.57
C GLY A 203 1.97 -2.99 -4.01
N GLU A 204 2.44 -3.81 -4.94
CA GLU A 204 2.43 -3.50 -6.37
C GLU A 204 1.23 -4.13 -7.10
N TRP A 205 0.68 -3.41 -8.07
CA TRP A 205 -0.34 -3.93 -8.99
C TRP A 205 0.23 -4.73 -10.16
N GLU A 206 1.53 -4.64 -10.48
CA GLU A 206 2.17 -5.33 -11.63
C GLU A 206 1.40 -5.06 -12.95
N ILE A 207 1.07 -3.78 -13.19
CA ILE A 207 0.31 -3.40 -14.39
C ILE A 207 1.15 -3.60 -15.64
N ASP A 208 2.45 -3.32 -15.60
CA ASP A 208 3.37 -3.56 -16.70
C ASP A 208 3.44 -5.05 -17.07
N GLU A 209 3.56 -5.97 -16.11
CA GLU A 209 3.51 -7.40 -16.38
C GLU A 209 2.15 -7.83 -16.95
N THR A 210 1.07 -7.22 -16.48
CA THR A 210 -0.27 -7.47 -17.02
C THR A 210 -0.37 -7.01 -18.48
N MET A 211 0.18 -5.84 -18.81
CA MET A 211 0.18 -5.29 -20.16
C MET A 211 1.12 -6.05 -21.10
N ASP A 212 2.27 -6.50 -20.62
CA ASP A 212 3.17 -7.40 -21.35
C ASP A 212 2.50 -8.74 -21.65
N SER A 213 1.73 -9.27 -20.68
CA SER A 213 0.95 -10.49 -20.88
C SER A 213 -0.11 -10.29 -21.96
N ILE A 214 -0.86 -9.18 -21.94
CA ILE A 214 -1.84 -8.83 -22.98
C ILE A 214 -1.15 -8.70 -24.35
N CYS A 215 0.01 -8.05 -24.40
CA CYS A 215 0.81 -7.96 -25.63
C CYS A 215 1.21 -9.34 -26.16
N SER A 216 1.70 -10.24 -25.28
CA SER A 216 2.12 -11.59 -25.66
C SER A 216 0.98 -12.44 -26.26
N LEU A 217 -0.26 -12.10 -25.91
CA LEU A 217 -1.48 -12.71 -26.45
C LEU A 217 -1.92 -12.10 -27.79
N ASN A 218 -1.18 -11.13 -28.34
CA ASN A 218 -1.53 -10.33 -29.52
C ASN A 218 -2.87 -9.60 -29.40
N LEU A 219 -3.21 -9.15 -28.20
CA LEU A 219 -4.39 -8.34 -27.94
C LEU A 219 -4.05 -6.84 -28.02
N GLU A 220 -5.04 -6.01 -28.33
CA GLU A 220 -4.85 -4.55 -28.38
C GLU A 220 -4.46 -4.00 -27.00
N THR A 221 -3.35 -3.29 -26.96
CA THR A 221 -2.78 -2.66 -25.75
C THR A 221 -3.08 -1.16 -25.71
N SER A 222 -2.88 -0.56 -24.54
CA SER A 222 -3.15 0.86 -24.29
C SER A 222 -1.95 1.51 -23.63
N ILE A 223 -1.86 2.83 -23.75
CA ILE A 223 -0.96 3.62 -22.91
C ILE A 223 -1.53 3.66 -21.49
N ILE A 224 -0.73 3.30 -20.49
CA ILE A 224 -1.10 3.43 -19.09
C ILE A 224 -0.53 4.73 -18.56
N VAL A 225 -1.37 5.57 -17.96
CA VAL A 225 -0.97 6.81 -17.29
C VAL A 225 -1.27 6.69 -15.79
N GLY A 226 -0.25 6.34 -15.01
CA GLY A 226 -0.29 6.35 -13.55
C GLY A 226 -0.24 7.76 -12.99
N ILE A 227 -1.13 8.08 -12.05
CA ILE A 227 -1.19 9.38 -11.37
C ILE A 227 -0.89 9.16 -9.89
N ASP A 228 0.31 9.55 -9.45
CA ASP A 228 0.70 9.40 -8.05
C ASP A 228 -0.23 10.26 -7.16
N HIS A 229 -0.62 9.73 -6.00
CA HIS A 229 -1.33 10.55 -5.04
C HIS A 229 -0.40 11.52 -4.31
N ALA A 230 -0.93 12.61 -3.76
CA ALA A 230 -0.16 13.62 -3.03
C ALA A 230 0.14 13.20 -1.58
N SER A 231 0.69 11.99 -1.40
CA SER A 231 1.04 11.40 -0.09
C SER A 231 -0.11 11.54 0.93
N ASP A 232 0.08 12.28 2.02
CA ASP A 232 -0.89 12.49 3.10
C ASP A 232 -2.18 13.18 2.62
N MET A 233 -2.16 13.81 1.45
CA MET A 233 -3.33 14.45 0.84
C MET A 233 -4.18 13.49 0.00
N ARG A 234 -3.82 12.19 -0.10
CA ARG A 234 -4.56 11.21 -0.92
C ARG A 234 -6.07 11.24 -0.66
N LEU A 235 -6.48 11.18 0.61
CA LEU A 235 -7.90 11.20 0.98
C LEU A 235 -8.56 12.55 0.68
N THR A 236 -7.77 13.62 0.65
CA THR A 236 -8.21 14.97 0.32
C THR A 236 -8.51 15.12 -1.16
N GLU A 237 -7.59 14.72 -2.03
CA GLU A 237 -7.75 14.86 -3.48
C GLU A 237 -8.61 13.75 -4.11
N TYR A 238 -8.75 12.58 -3.50
CA TYR A 238 -9.58 11.49 -4.05
C TYR A 238 -11.02 11.48 -3.50
N SER A 239 -11.43 12.55 -2.81
CA SER A 239 -12.83 12.72 -2.40
C SER A 239 -13.33 14.12 -2.77
N PRO A 240 -14.38 14.23 -3.60
CA PRO A 240 -15.04 15.52 -3.86
C PRO A 240 -15.69 16.10 -2.60
N TRP A 241 -15.94 15.25 -1.60
CA TRP A 241 -16.66 15.62 -0.38
C TRP A 241 -15.75 15.55 0.85
N LYS A 242 -16.03 16.40 1.83
CA LYS A 242 -15.44 16.25 3.18
C LYS A 242 -15.91 14.93 3.81
N ILE A 243 -14.97 14.16 4.32
CA ILE A 243 -15.24 12.86 4.95
C ILE A 243 -15.57 13.10 6.42
N LYS A 244 -16.81 12.86 6.86
CA LYS A 244 -17.27 13.35 8.18
C LYS A 244 -16.45 12.90 9.40
N LYS A 245 -15.76 11.76 9.31
CA LYS A 245 -15.02 11.15 10.43
C LYS A 245 -13.55 11.57 10.52
N ILE A 246 -13.00 12.18 9.47
CA ILE A 246 -11.59 12.57 9.37
C ILE A 246 -11.53 13.94 8.69
N ASP A 247 -10.66 14.85 9.16
CA ASP A 247 -10.54 16.18 8.54
C ASP A 247 -9.78 16.12 7.20
N ALA A 248 -10.39 15.42 6.24
CA ALA A 248 -9.88 15.14 4.91
C ALA A 248 -11.03 15.17 3.90
N GLY A 249 -10.68 15.12 2.62
CA GLY A 249 -11.59 15.26 1.48
C GLY A 249 -11.87 16.71 1.09
N GLY A 250 -12.63 16.86 0.01
CA GLY A 250 -13.13 18.15 -0.49
C GLY A 250 -12.33 18.76 -1.63
N GLU A 251 -11.35 18.05 -2.20
CA GLU A 251 -10.58 18.50 -3.38
C GLU A 251 -10.77 17.61 -4.62
N GLY A 252 -11.70 16.65 -4.56
CA GLY A 252 -11.94 15.72 -5.69
C GLY A 252 -12.46 16.40 -6.95
N ASP A 253 -13.15 17.54 -6.84
CA ASP A 253 -13.58 18.32 -8.01
C ASP A 253 -12.38 18.92 -8.75
N GLU A 254 -11.46 19.51 -8.00
CA GLU A 254 -10.20 20.05 -8.50
C GLU A 254 -9.30 18.95 -9.06
N PHE A 255 -9.23 17.79 -8.39
CA PHE A 255 -8.50 16.64 -8.90
C PHE A 255 -9.09 16.12 -10.22
N ALA A 256 -10.42 15.96 -10.31
CA ALA A 256 -11.08 15.53 -11.54
C ALA A 256 -10.85 16.53 -12.69
N ALA A 257 -10.95 17.83 -12.40
CA ALA A 257 -10.67 18.89 -13.37
C ALA A 257 -9.22 18.86 -13.85
N PHE A 258 -8.26 18.64 -12.94
CA PHE A 258 -6.85 18.46 -13.30
C PHE A 258 -6.67 17.29 -14.27
N VAL A 259 -7.24 16.12 -13.97
CA VAL A 259 -7.11 14.93 -14.82
C VAL A 259 -7.72 15.18 -16.20
N ALA A 260 -8.94 15.73 -16.26
CA ALA A 260 -9.69 15.92 -17.50
C ALA A 260 -9.15 17.07 -18.38
N HIS A 261 -8.79 18.21 -17.79
CA HIS A 261 -8.53 19.45 -18.53
C HIS A 261 -7.04 19.84 -18.59
N THR A 262 -6.21 19.31 -17.70
CA THR A 262 -4.78 19.63 -17.68
C THR A 262 -3.94 18.42 -18.09
N LEU A 263 -4.12 17.28 -17.41
CA LEU A 263 -3.31 16.10 -17.65
C LEU A 263 -3.62 15.44 -19.00
N LYS A 264 -4.88 15.12 -19.27
CA LYS A 264 -5.24 14.42 -20.52
C LYS A 264 -4.80 15.18 -21.78
N PRO A 265 -5.05 16.50 -21.94
CA PRO A 265 -4.57 17.24 -23.10
C PRO A 265 -3.03 17.22 -23.23
N LYS A 266 -2.31 17.21 -22.10
CA LYS A 266 -0.85 17.11 -22.10
C LYS A 266 -0.39 15.72 -22.58
N ILE A 267 -1.02 14.64 -22.14
CA ILE A 267 -0.75 13.28 -22.62
C ILE A 267 -1.04 13.16 -24.12
N ASP A 268 -2.18 13.66 -24.59
CA ASP A 268 -2.57 13.63 -26.01
C ASP A 268 -1.60 14.41 -26.91
N ALA A 269 -0.93 15.43 -26.38
CA ALA A 269 0.08 16.20 -27.09
C ALA A 269 1.47 15.52 -27.11
N MET A 270 1.79 14.71 -26.10
CA MET A 270 3.11 14.08 -25.94
C MET A 270 3.18 12.68 -26.57
N TYR A 271 2.06 11.96 -26.62
CA TYR A 271 2.02 10.57 -27.04
C TYR A 271 1.05 10.33 -28.20
N ARG A 272 1.22 9.21 -28.91
CA ARG A 272 0.33 8.77 -30.00
C ARG A 272 -0.97 8.20 -29.44
N THR A 273 -1.82 9.06 -28.90
CA THR A 273 -3.13 8.64 -28.36
C THR A 273 -4.22 8.67 -29.44
N VAL A 274 -5.28 7.89 -29.22
CA VAL A 274 -6.60 8.11 -29.82
C VAL A 274 -7.40 9.01 -28.86
N PRO A 275 -7.55 10.31 -29.13
CA PRO A 275 -7.94 11.29 -28.10
C PRO A 275 -9.43 11.30 -27.76
N PHE A 276 -10.24 10.44 -28.39
CA PHE A 276 -11.68 10.39 -28.22
C PHE A 276 -12.08 9.67 -26.91
N ARG A 277 -13.22 10.06 -26.32
CA ARG A 277 -13.71 9.50 -25.05
C ARG A 277 -13.89 7.99 -25.09
N GLU A 278 -14.25 7.45 -26.26
CA GLU A 278 -14.42 6.01 -26.51
C GLU A 278 -13.13 5.23 -26.27
N TYR A 279 -11.98 5.88 -26.31
CA TYR A 279 -10.65 5.28 -26.12
C TYR A 279 -9.98 5.73 -24.83
N THR A 280 -10.72 6.45 -23.97
CA THR A 280 -10.19 7.01 -22.72
C THR A 280 -10.89 6.39 -21.52
N ALA A 281 -10.12 5.73 -20.66
CA ALA A 281 -10.58 5.11 -19.42
C ALA A 281 -9.93 5.73 -18.18
N ILE A 282 -10.59 5.57 -17.03
CA ILE A 282 -10.06 5.92 -15.69
C ILE A 282 -10.21 4.70 -14.76
N ALA A 283 -9.23 4.41 -13.93
CA ALA A 283 -9.31 3.29 -12.99
C ALA A 283 -8.59 3.58 -11.67
N GLY A 284 -8.96 2.85 -10.63
CA GLY A 284 -8.30 2.89 -9.33
C GLY A 284 -9.00 2.02 -8.31
N SER A 285 -8.36 1.86 -7.14
CA SER A 285 -8.93 1.08 -6.03
C SER A 285 -9.29 1.93 -4.81
N SER A 286 -10.21 1.45 -3.98
CA SER A 286 -10.54 2.10 -2.71
C SER A 286 -11.04 3.53 -2.94
N MET A 287 -10.33 4.54 -2.41
CA MET A 287 -10.57 5.95 -2.72
C MET A 287 -10.38 6.27 -4.21
N GLY A 288 -9.39 5.67 -4.87
CA GLY A 288 -9.23 5.76 -6.32
C GLY A 288 -10.39 5.12 -7.08
N GLY A 289 -11.00 4.04 -6.56
CA GLY A 289 -12.20 3.44 -7.15
C GLY A 289 -13.40 4.38 -7.08
N LEU A 290 -13.61 5.03 -5.92
CA LEU A 290 -14.60 6.10 -5.77
C LEU A 290 -14.35 7.23 -6.78
N MET A 291 -13.11 7.72 -6.84
CA MET A 291 -12.74 8.86 -7.67
C MET A 291 -12.84 8.53 -9.17
N SER A 292 -12.53 7.30 -9.56
CA SER A 292 -12.69 6.82 -10.94
C SER A 292 -14.16 6.83 -11.38
N LEU A 293 -15.07 6.35 -10.52
CA LEU A 293 -16.50 6.46 -10.79
C LEU A 293 -16.94 7.93 -10.85
N TYR A 294 -16.44 8.77 -9.94
CA TYR A 294 -16.77 10.19 -9.95
C TYR A 294 -16.36 10.87 -11.26
N ILE A 295 -15.14 10.62 -11.73
CA ILE A 295 -14.59 11.19 -12.97
C ILE A 295 -15.42 10.74 -14.17
N VAL A 296 -15.70 9.44 -14.33
CA VAL A 296 -16.43 8.96 -15.52
C VAL A 296 -17.88 9.48 -15.59
N LEU A 297 -18.52 9.72 -14.44
CA LEU A 297 -19.88 10.24 -14.39
C LEU A 297 -19.95 11.76 -14.64
N ASN A 298 -18.98 12.53 -14.14
CA ASN A 298 -19.00 13.99 -14.22
C ASN A 298 -18.24 14.57 -15.42
N TYR A 299 -17.26 13.84 -15.94
CA TYR A 299 -16.47 14.17 -17.12
C TYR A 299 -16.72 13.13 -18.21
N ASN A 300 -18.00 12.78 -18.37
CA ASN A 300 -18.43 11.70 -19.24
C ASN A 300 -18.21 11.99 -20.73
N ASP A 301 -18.08 13.26 -21.09
CA ASP A 301 -17.66 13.76 -22.40
C ASP A 301 -16.17 13.51 -22.67
N VAL A 302 -15.37 13.26 -21.63
CA VAL A 302 -13.92 12.99 -21.70
C VAL A 302 -13.60 11.52 -21.49
N PHE A 303 -14.30 10.84 -20.58
CA PHE A 303 -14.07 9.43 -20.22
C PHE A 303 -15.32 8.60 -20.49
N SER A 304 -15.18 7.47 -21.19
CA SER A 304 -16.31 6.55 -21.44
C SER A 304 -16.20 5.23 -20.68
N LYS A 305 -15.12 5.01 -19.94
CA LYS A 305 -14.77 3.73 -19.32
C LYS A 305 -14.24 3.94 -17.91
N ALA A 306 -14.69 3.12 -16.96
CA ALA A 306 -14.15 3.11 -15.61
C ALA A 306 -13.89 1.72 -15.04
N GLY A 307 -12.70 1.51 -14.46
CA GLY A 307 -12.39 0.39 -13.58
C GLY A 307 -12.54 0.80 -12.11
N VAL A 308 -13.48 0.20 -11.40
CA VAL A 308 -13.90 0.58 -10.05
C VAL A 308 -13.61 -0.59 -9.10
N PHE A 309 -12.41 -0.59 -8.53
CA PHE A 309 -11.92 -1.67 -7.68
C PHE A 309 -12.16 -1.31 -6.20
N SER A 310 -12.84 -2.19 -5.47
CA SER A 310 -13.06 -2.11 -4.02
C SER A 310 -13.42 -0.70 -3.51
N PRO A 311 -14.45 -0.02 -4.07
CA PRO A 311 -14.61 1.43 -3.94
C PRO A 311 -15.09 1.90 -2.55
N ALA A 312 -14.54 3.02 -2.07
CA ALA A 312 -14.86 3.59 -0.76
C ALA A 312 -16.13 4.48 -0.72
N PHE A 313 -17.24 4.06 -1.32
CA PHE A 313 -18.45 4.90 -1.45
C PHE A 313 -19.07 5.36 -0.13
N GLN A 314 -18.92 4.57 0.93
CA GLN A 314 -19.40 4.84 2.29
C GLN A 314 -18.78 6.08 2.95
N THR A 315 -17.70 6.63 2.38
CA THR A 315 -17.02 7.84 2.91
C THR A 315 -17.94 9.07 2.94
N SER A 316 -18.93 9.14 2.05
CA SER A 316 -19.92 10.22 2.01
C SER A 316 -21.20 9.79 1.29
N GLU A 317 -22.37 10.09 1.88
CA GLU A 317 -23.67 9.91 1.19
C GLU A 317 -23.79 10.76 -0.08
N GLN A 318 -22.97 11.80 -0.24
CA GLN A 318 -22.96 12.60 -1.47
C GLN A 318 -22.45 11.81 -2.69
N ASN A 319 -21.68 10.73 -2.48
CA ASN A 319 -21.27 9.84 -3.57
C ASN A 319 -22.49 9.24 -4.27
N TYR A 320 -23.46 8.73 -3.51
CA TYR A 320 -24.71 8.19 -4.06
C TYR A 320 -25.55 9.30 -4.69
N LYS A 321 -25.68 10.46 -4.04
CA LYS A 321 -26.45 11.59 -4.59
C LYS A 321 -25.86 12.13 -5.90
N ASN A 322 -24.54 12.06 -6.07
CA ASN A 322 -23.90 12.41 -7.32
C ASN A 322 -24.35 11.47 -8.45
N ALA A 323 -24.31 10.16 -8.20
CA ALA A 323 -24.77 9.18 -9.17
C ALA A 323 -26.29 9.28 -9.45
N GLU A 324 -27.12 9.69 -8.47
CA GLU A 324 -28.55 9.99 -8.71
C GLU A 324 -28.78 11.14 -9.70
N ARG A 325 -27.84 12.08 -9.75
CA ARG A 325 -27.89 13.25 -10.64
C ARG A 325 -27.32 12.99 -12.03
N TYR A 326 -26.64 11.86 -12.23
CA TYR A 326 -26.12 11.47 -13.53
C TYR A 326 -27.28 11.43 -14.55
N ASP A 327 -27.13 12.11 -15.69
CA ASP A 327 -28.20 12.23 -16.70
C ASP A 327 -27.64 12.20 -18.13
N SER A 328 -26.40 11.73 -18.29
CA SER A 328 -25.79 11.61 -19.61
C SER A 328 -26.35 10.39 -20.34
N ALA A 329 -26.72 10.60 -21.61
CA ALA A 329 -27.13 9.54 -22.53
C ALA A 329 -25.95 8.88 -23.26
N LEU A 330 -24.71 9.34 -23.01
CA LEU A 330 -23.54 8.79 -23.70
C LEU A 330 -23.22 7.38 -23.16
N PRO A 331 -22.92 6.40 -24.04
CA PRO A 331 -22.50 5.07 -23.63
C PRO A 331 -21.30 5.11 -22.69
N THR A 332 -21.40 4.39 -21.57
CA THR A 332 -20.40 4.43 -20.50
C THR A 332 -20.22 3.05 -19.88
N LYS A 333 -19.03 2.44 -20.06
CA LYS A 333 -18.71 1.11 -19.50
C LYS A 333 -18.10 1.23 -18.11
N ILE A 334 -18.62 0.49 -17.14
CA ILE A 334 -18.14 0.52 -15.75
C ILE A 334 -17.92 -0.91 -15.24
N PHE A 335 -16.69 -1.22 -14.83
CA PHE A 335 -16.34 -2.52 -14.24
C PHE A 335 -16.23 -2.36 -12.72
N PHE A 336 -17.18 -2.90 -11.97
CA PHE A 336 -17.16 -2.96 -10.51
C PHE A 336 -16.60 -4.29 -10.04
N VAL A 337 -15.63 -4.26 -9.12
CA VAL A 337 -15.10 -5.47 -8.50
C VAL A 337 -14.74 -5.25 -7.04
N ALA A 338 -15.06 -6.22 -6.19
CA ALA A 338 -14.66 -6.25 -4.78
C ALA A 338 -14.54 -7.71 -4.28
N GLY A 339 -13.77 -7.94 -3.23
CA GLY A 339 -13.62 -9.22 -2.57
C GLY A 339 -14.65 -9.45 -1.46
N SER A 340 -15.01 -10.71 -1.23
CA SER A 340 -15.98 -11.08 -0.18
C SER A 340 -15.42 -11.03 1.25
N LYS A 341 -14.09 -10.88 1.41
CA LYS A 341 -13.39 -10.77 2.71
C LYS A 341 -12.75 -9.40 2.92
N GLU A 342 -13.19 -8.38 2.18
CA GLU A 342 -12.83 -7.00 2.46
C GLU A 342 -13.50 -6.55 3.77
N GLY A 343 -12.81 -6.75 4.89
CA GLY A 343 -13.31 -6.45 6.24
C GLY A 343 -13.47 -4.96 6.54
N GLY A 344 -14.29 -4.63 7.55
CA GLY A 344 -14.46 -3.28 8.09
C GLY A 344 -15.85 -3.02 8.69
N ASP A 345 -16.04 -1.85 9.33
CA ASP A 345 -17.33 -1.36 9.89
C ASP A 345 -18.44 -1.15 8.84
N TYR A 346 -18.09 -1.26 7.55
CA TYR A 346 -18.94 -0.95 6.42
C TYR A 346 -18.86 -2.10 5.41
N ASP A 347 -20.00 -2.73 5.14
CA ASP A 347 -20.10 -3.82 4.17
C ASP A 347 -19.76 -3.30 2.75
N MET A 348 -18.54 -3.57 2.28
CA MET A 348 -18.03 -3.19 0.95
C MET A 348 -18.99 -3.64 -0.15
N MET A 349 -19.45 -4.89 -0.06
CA MET A 349 -20.36 -5.49 -1.03
C MET A 349 -21.68 -4.73 -1.05
N PHE A 350 -22.25 -4.43 0.12
CA PHE A 350 -23.48 -3.65 0.22
C PHE A 350 -23.35 -2.26 -0.41
N ASN A 351 -22.27 -1.55 -0.15
CA ASN A 351 -22.05 -0.20 -0.68
C ASN A 351 -21.86 -0.19 -2.20
N MET A 352 -21.08 -1.14 -2.71
CA MET A 352 -20.88 -1.30 -4.16
C MET A 352 -22.19 -1.72 -4.84
N GLN A 353 -22.94 -2.65 -4.26
CA GLN A 353 -24.24 -3.10 -4.77
C GLN A 353 -25.28 -1.96 -4.78
N LYS A 354 -25.33 -1.15 -3.72
CA LYS A 354 -26.19 0.06 -3.65
C LYS A 354 -25.87 1.01 -4.80
N MET A 355 -24.60 1.26 -5.07
CA MET A 355 -24.18 2.13 -6.19
C MET A 355 -24.55 1.52 -7.55
N TYR A 356 -24.29 0.23 -7.76
CA TYR A 356 -24.61 -0.47 -8.99
C TYR A 356 -26.11 -0.39 -9.32
N TYR A 357 -26.99 -0.70 -8.36
CA TYR A 357 -28.44 -0.60 -8.58
C TYR A 357 -28.93 0.82 -8.83
N LEU A 358 -28.27 1.81 -8.22
CA LEU A 358 -28.56 3.21 -8.46
C LEU A 358 -28.30 3.58 -9.92
N LEU A 359 -27.16 3.16 -10.47
CA LEU A 359 -26.78 3.44 -11.86
C LEU A 359 -27.69 2.71 -12.86
N LEU A 360 -28.12 1.49 -12.55
CA LEU A 360 -29.16 0.79 -13.32
C LEU A 360 -30.46 1.58 -13.37
N LYS A 361 -30.90 2.12 -12.23
CA LYS A 361 -32.10 2.97 -12.15
C LYS A 361 -31.94 4.28 -12.94
N LYS A 362 -30.70 4.74 -13.13
CA LYS A 362 -30.33 5.90 -13.94
C LYS A 362 -30.10 5.57 -15.41
N GLN A 363 -30.58 4.40 -15.85
CA GLN A 363 -30.60 3.97 -17.24
C GLN A 363 -29.21 3.77 -17.87
N ILE A 364 -28.17 3.59 -17.06
CA ILE A 364 -26.95 2.95 -17.57
C ILE A 364 -27.32 1.49 -17.87
N PRO A 365 -27.23 1.02 -19.12
CA PRO A 365 -27.60 -0.35 -19.46
C PRO A 365 -26.78 -1.36 -18.68
N GLU A 366 -27.40 -2.46 -18.26
CA GLU A 366 -26.72 -3.56 -17.58
C GLU A 366 -25.55 -4.11 -18.40
N LEU A 367 -25.67 -4.17 -19.73
CA LEU A 367 -24.57 -4.58 -20.63
C LEU A 367 -23.35 -3.65 -20.59
N GLN A 368 -23.53 -2.40 -20.13
CA GLN A 368 -22.46 -1.44 -19.93
C GLN A 368 -21.93 -1.44 -18.50
N MET A 369 -22.37 -2.37 -17.64
CA MET A 369 -21.83 -2.49 -16.29
C MET A 369 -21.51 -3.94 -15.96
N ARG A 370 -20.28 -4.18 -15.51
CA ARG A 370 -19.90 -5.45 -14.91
C ARG A 370 -19.91 -5.29 -13.39
N TYR A 371 -20.47 -6.25 -12.68
CA TYR A 371 -20.44 -6.33 -11.23
C TYR A 371 -19.86 -7.69 -10.83
N THR A 372 -18.69 -7.67 -10.20
CA THR A 372 -17.94 -8.87 -9.81
C THR A 372 -17.71 -8.85 -8.30
N ILE A 373 -17.97 -9.99 -7.65
CA ILE A 373 -17.55 -10.24 -6.26
C ILE A 373 -16.68 -11.49 -6.25
N GLU A 374 -15.41 -11.33 -5.92
CA GLU A 374 -14.48 -12.45 -5.86
C GLU A 374 -14.49 -13.09 -4.47
N SER A 375 -14.64 -14.42 -4.45
CA SER A 375 -14.69 -15.18 -3.21
C SER A 375 -13.31 -15.20 -2.53
N ASP A 376 -13.28 -15.01 -1.22
CA ASP A 376 -12.08 -15.06 -0.39
C ASP A 376 -11.05 -13.95 -0.64
N ALA A 377 -11.29 -13.05 -1.59
CA ALA A 377 -10.45 -11.90 -1.89
C ALA A 377 -10.54 -10.82 -0.79
N GLN A 378 -9.40 -10.16 -0.56
CA GLN A 378 -9.20 -9.13 0.47
C GLN A 378 -8.85 -7.78 -0.17
N HIS A 379 -8.90 -6.70 0.63
CA HIS A 379 -8.69 -5.33 0.17
C HIS A 379 -7.20 -5.05 -0.03
N THR A 380 -6.62 -5.57 -1.11
CA THR A 380 -5.17 -5.63 -1.33
C THR A 380 -4.80 -5.42 -2.80
N GLU A 381 -3.58 -4.98 -3.03
CA GLU A 381 -2.98 -4.71 -4.33
C GLU A 381 -2.85 -5.98 -5.16
N LYS A 382 -2.53 -7.10 -4.49
CA LYS A 382 -2.54 -8.43 -5.13
C LYS A 382 -3.90 -8.75 -5.76
N PHE A 383 -5.00 -8.47 -5.05
CA PHE A 383 -6.34 -8.74 -5.57
C PHE A 383 -6.66 -7.82 -6.76
N TRP A 384 -6.35 -6.53 -6.66
CA TRP A 384 -6.61 -5.59 -7.75
C TRP A 384 -5.80 -5.88 -9.01
N ARG A 385 -4.55 -6.33 -8.84
CA ARG A 385 -3.73 -6.90 -9.92
C ARG A 385 -4.43 -8.05 -10.63
N GLU A 386 -4.86 -9.06 -9.87
CA GLU A 386 -5.50 -10.27 -10.41
C GLU A 386 -6.75 -9.91 -11.25
N GLU A 387 -7.48 -8.87 -10.85
CA GLU A 387 -8.68 -8.41 -11.55
C GLU A 387 -8.43 -7.35 -12.63
N PHE A 388 -7.27 -6.70 -12.66
CA PHE A 388 -6.98 -5.65 -13.64
C PHE A 388 -7.00 -6.21 -15.07
N PHE A 389 -6.47 -7.41 -15.29
CA PHE A 389 -6.55 -8.11 -16.58
C PHE A 389 -8.00 -8.30 -17.04
N ASN A 390 -8.87 -8.81 -16.16
CA ASN A 390 -10.28 -9.04 -16.45
C ASN A 390 -11.01 -7.73 -16.76
N ALA A 391 -10.75 -6.68 -15.97
CA ALA A 391 -11.31 -5.37 -16.18
C ALA A 391 -10.85 -4.76 -17.51
N TYR A 392 -9.57 -4.86 -17.83
CA TYR A 392 -9.00 -4.34 -19.07
C TYR A 392 -9.66 -5.00 -20.29
N LEU A 393 -9.69 -6.34 -20.31
CA LEU A 393 -10.31 -7.07 -21.41
C LEU A 393 -11.77 -6.70 -21.57
N TRP A 394 -12.56 -6.68 -20.49
CA TRP A 394 -13.97 -6.35 -20.59
C TRP A 394 -14.21 -4.91 -21.02
N LEU A 395 -13.41 -3.95 -20.55
CA LEU A 395 -13.55 -2.53 -20.91
C LEU A 395 -13.27 -2.32 -22.41
N TYR A 396 -12.26 -2.99 -22.96
CA TYR A 396 -11.81 -2.83 -24.35
C TYR A 396 -12.25 -3.95 -25.30
N GLU A 397 -13.06 -4.91 -24.83
CA GLU A 397 -13.67 -5.91 -25.69
C GLU A 397 -14.49 -5.21 -26.79
N ASN A 398 -14.14 -5.51 -28.05
CA ASN A 398 -14.81 -4.96 -29.22
C ASN A 398 -16.28 -5.38 -29.19
N GLU A 399 -17.18 -4.39 -29.18
CA GLU A 399 -18.60 -4.59 -29.47
C GLU A 399 -18.72 -4.92 -30.97
N ASN A 400 -18.41 -6.17 -31.34
CA ASN A 400 -18.63 -6.70 -32.68
C ASN A 400 -20.12 -6.91 -32.96
#